data_AF-A0A286D546-F1
#
_entry.id   AF-A0A286D546-F1
#
_cell.length_a   1.000
_cell.length_b   1.000
_cell.length_c   1.000
_cell.angle_alpha   90.00
_cell.angle_beta   90.00
_cell.angle_gamma   90.00
#
_symmetry.space_group_name_H-M   'P 1'
#
loop_
_entity.id
_entity.type
_entity.pdbx_description
1 polymer ?
#
loop_
_entity_poly.entity_id
_entity_poly.type
_entity_poly.pdbx_seq_one_letter_code
_entity_poly.pdbx_strand_id
1 'polypeptide(L)'
;MDKCWANSLGGCDSMSGEHIFSNAIFKAGCSCPIVIEGVRRVRGGEPTHGAEKSNILCRHHNSLLSPLDATAGQIAKFQAAANDESFNGSINIEGELFERWLLKTVTNVAAAGWTGPKKWRPSAEIVQAIYGYTKVPERLGLYSVDGVDPNHRPSGGTTFTPLHMSTPQGMMLAGAYVTIHGMPLLAAFHTQLAQSLEAGALPGMLTHFSSEGLRHLHHPGAIVMSRKRGNPVIIGLSWNGLLRYADGTTAVFPRP
;
A
#
# COMPACT_ATOMS: atom_id res chain seq x y z
N MET A 1 -20.35 -9.37 -16.33
CA MET A 1 -20.01 -9.40 -14.88
C MET A 1 -19.23 -8.13 -14.52
N ASP A 2 -19.76 -6.97 -14.93
CA ASP A 2 -18.92 -5.82 -15.28
C ASP A 2 -18.50 -4.97 -14.08
N LYS A 3 -18.82 -5.45 -12.87
CA LYS A 3 -18.50 -4.80 -11.60
C LYS A 3 -17.15 -5.26 -11.04
N CYS A 4 -16.64 -6.41 -11.46
CA CYS A 4 -15.30 -6.86 -11.10
C CYS A 4 -14.26 -6.00 -11.83
N TRP A 5 -13.40 -5.28 -11.10
CA TRP A 5 -12.38 -4.45 -11.75
C TRP A 5 -11.33 -5.30 -12.49
N ALA A 6 -11.21 -6.59 -12.15
CA ALA A 6 -10.33 -7.54 -12.81
C ALA A 6 -11.00 -8.30 -13.98
N ASN A 7 -12.18 -7.86 -14.44
CA ASN A 7 -12.93 -8.55 -15.50
C ASN A 7 -12.17 -8.67 -16.84
N SER A 8 -11.15 -7.84 -17.07
CA SER A 8 -10.27 -7.96 -18.24
C SER A 8 -9.48 -9.28 -18.30
N LEU A 9 -9.37 -10.01 -17.19
CA LEU A 9 -8.72 -11.33 -17.14
C LEU A 9 -9.65 -12.48 -17.54
N GLY A 10 -10.95 -12.23 -17.73
CA GLY A 10 -11.95 -13.28 -17.93
C GLY A 10 -12.25 -14.08 -16.66
N GLY A 11 -12.97 -15.19 -16.78
CA GLY A 11 -13.16 -16.14 -15.65
C GLY A 11 -13.94 -15.62 -14.43
N CYS A 12 -14.66 -14.50 -14.54
CA CYS A 12 -15.42 -13.97 -13.40
C CYS A 12 -16.52 -14.95 -12.93
N ASP A 13 -16.71 -15.01 -11.61
CA ASP A 13 -17.84 -15.67 -10.95
C ASP A 13 -18.69 -14.64 -10.16
N SER A 14 -19.42 -15.08 -9.13
CA SER A 14 -20.20 -14.16 -8.28
C SER A 14 -19.35 -13.12 -7.55
N MET A 15 -19.92 -11.92 -7.37
CA MET A 15 -19.27 -10.84 -6.62
C MET A 15 -18.97 -11.24 -5.17
N SER A 16 -17.77 -10.88 -4.68
CA SER A 16 -17.40 -10.97 -3.28
C SER A 16 -17.56 -9.62 -2.57
N GLY A 17 -17.90 -9.63 -1.29
CA GLY A 17 -17.80 -8.46 -0.42
C GLY A 17 -16.35 -8.21 0.01
N GLU A 18 -15.51 -7.81 -0.95
CA GLU A 18 -14.07 -7.63 -0.73
C GLU A 18 -13.81 -6.48 0.23
N HIS A 19 -12.87 -6.67 1.16
CA HIS A 19 -12.41 -5.59 2.01
C HIS A 19 -11.52 -4.62 1.21
N ILE A 20 -11.83 -3.32 1.24
CA ILE A 20 -11.06 -2.28 0.57
C ILE A 20 -9.61 -2.27 1.03
N PHE A 21 -9.41 -2.39 2.33
CA PHE A 21 -8.13 -2.59 2.98
C PHE A 21 -8.09 -3.99 3.58
N SER A 22 -6.99 -4.71 3.39
CA SER A 22 -6.88 -6.11 3.78
C SER A 22 -7.14 -6.32 5.27
N ASN A 23 -8.11 -7.17 5.60
CA ASN A 23 -8.47 -7.50 6.98
C ASN A 23 -7.28 -8.09 7.78
N ALA A 24 -6.28 -8.63 7.09
CA ALA A 24 -5.05 -9.13 7.70
C ALA A 24 -4.26 -8.03 8.45
N ILE A 25 -4.31 -6.78 7.98
CA ILE A 25 -3.66 -5.64 8.65
C ILE A 25 -4.37 -5.35 9.98
N PHE A 26 -5.70 -5.37 9.97
CA PHE A 26 -6.49 -5.05 11.15
C PHE A 26 -6.42 -6.13 12.24
N LYS A 27 -6.38 -7.41 11.84
CA LYS A 27 -6.24 -8.53 12.77
C LYS A 27 -4.89 -8.58 13.49
N ALA A 28 -3.89 -7.87 13.00
CA ALA A 28 -2.55 -7.86 13.57
C ALA A 28 -2.40 -6.86 14.73
N GLY A 29 -3.28 -5.86 14.83
CA GLY A 29 -3.17 -4.77 15.82
C GLY A 29 -3.54 -5.16 17.26
N CYS A 30 -3.31 -4.25 18.20
CA CYS A 30 -3.54 -4.37 19.65
C CYS A 30 -5.03 -4.46 20.09
N SER A 31 -5.95 -4.88 19.21
CA SER A 31 -7.40 -4.73 19.39
C SER A 31 -7.89 -3.28 19.51
N CYS A 32 -7.05 -2.33 19.12
CA CYS A 32 -7.36 -0.91 19.18
C CYS A 32 -8.30 -0.51 18.02
N PRO A 33 -9.09 0.59 18.14
CA PRO A 33 -10.01 1.02 17.10
C PRO A 33 -9.28 1.23 15.79
N ILE A 34 -9.71 0.53 14.73
CA ILE A 34 -9.19 0.71 13.39
C ILE A 34 -9.52 2.13 12.97
N VAL A 35 -8.53 2.87 12.49
CA VAL A 35 -8.77 4.19 11.93
C VAL A 35 -8.42 4.16 10.45
N ILE A 36 -9.39 4.48 9.60
CA ILE A 36 -9.21 4.70 8.17
C ILE A 36 -9.42 6.19 7.90
N GLU A 37 -8.33 6.93 7.73
CA GLU A 37 -8.35 8.36 7.46
C GLU A 37 -8.11 8.66 5.97
N GLY A 38 -8.63 9.79 5.50
CA GLY A 38 -8.40 10.30 4.14
C GLY A 38 -9.31 9.73 3.04
N VAL A 39 -10.29 8.89 3.38
CA VAL A 39 -11.31 8.38 2.44
C VAL A 39 -12.69 9.00 2.65
N ARG A 40 -13.41 9.30 1.57
CA ARG A 40 -14.73 9.99 1.64
C ARG A 40 -15.80 9.26 2.44
N ARG A 41 -15.75 7.93 2.49
CA ARG A 41 -16.82 7.08 3.03
C ARG A 41 -16.71 6.82 4.53
N VAL A 42 -15.55 7.08 5.14
CA VAL A 42 -15.31 6.91 6.58
C VAL A 42 -15.13 8.31 7.19
N ARG A 43 -16.24 8.99 7.48
CA ARG A 43 -16.20 10.32 8.11
C ARG A 43 -15.84 10.16 9.59
N GLY A 44 -14.77 10.83 10.02
CA GLY A 44 -14.30 10.76 11.41
C GLY A 44 -13.36 9.58 11.72
N GLY A 45 -13.00 8.78 10.70
CA GLY A 45 -11.97 7.75 10.83
C GLY A 45 -12.44 6.40 11.39
N GLU A 46 -13.59 6.32 12.05
CA GLU A 46 -14.13 5.07 12.62
C GLU A 46 -14.86 4.24 11.53
N PRO A 47 -14.31 3.11 11.07
CA PRO A 47 -15.04 2.19 10.22
C PRO A 47 -16.18 1.57 11.02
N THR A 48 -17.41 1.62 10.50
CA THR A 48 -18.47 0.77 11.04
C THR A 48 -18.18 -0.68 10.63
N HIS A 49 -18.48 -1.65 11.50
CA HIS A 49 -18.31 -3.08 11.21
C HIS A 49 -18.96 -3.44 9.84
N GLY A 50 -18.15 -3.50 8.76
CA GLY A 50 -18.60 -3.77 7.39
C GLY A 50 -18.59 -2.60 6.38
N ALA A 51 -18.31 -1.35 6.77
CA ALA A 51 -18.22 -0.21 5.83
C ALA A 51 -17.02 -0.30 4.87
N GLU A 52 -16.00 -1.07 5.25
CA GLU A 52 -14.80 -1.38 4.50
C GLU A 52 -15.00 -2.47 3.45
N LYS A 53 -16.21 -2.96 3.18
CA LYS A 53 -16.46 -3.93 2.10
C LYS A 53 -17.10 -3.31 0.87
N SER A 54 -16.75 -3.84 -0.30
CA SER A 54 -17.37 -3.44 -1.58
C SER A 54 -17.43 -4.58 -2.58
N ASN A 55 -18.49 -4.61 -3.38
CA ASN A 55 -18.67 -5.56 -4.48
C ASN A 55 -17.89 -5.09 -5.72
N ILE A 56 -16.57 -5.14 -5.64
CA ILE A 56 -15.62 -4.67 -6.67
C ILE A 56 -14.73 -5.78 -7.24
N LEU A 57 -14.72 -6.95 -6.63
CA LEU A 57 -14.09 -8.18 -7.11
C LEU A 57 -15.09 -9.34 -7.06
N CYS A 58 -14.92 -10.33 -7.92
CA CYS A 58 -15.60 -11.61 -7.80
C CYS A 58 -14.81 -12.55 -6.88
N ARG A 59 -15.44 -13.62 -6.36
CA ARG A 59 -14.78 -14.53 -5.41
C ARG A 59 -13.55 -15.18 -6.03
N HIS A 60 -13.60 -15.57 -7.29
CA HIS A 60 -12.47 -16.18 -8.01
C HIS A 60 -11.25 -15.25 -7.99
N HIS A 61 -11.40 -14.05 -8.54
CA HIS A 61 -10.35 -13.05 -8.61
C HIS A 61 -9.86 -12.60 -7.25
N ASN A 62 -10.77 -12.43 -6.28
CA ASN A 62 -10.37 -12.06 -4.92
C ASN A 62 -9.50 -13.15 -4.26
N SER A 63 -9.84 -14.42 -4.47
CA SER A 63 -9.10 -15.54 -3.88
C SER A 63 -7.67 -15.63 -4.41
N LEU A 64 -7.46 -15.33 -5.70
CA LEU A 64 -6.12 -15.29 -6.32
C LEU A 64 -5.22 -14.21 -5.72
N LEU A 65 -5.77 -13.16 -5.10
CA LEU A 65 -5.01 -12.08 -4.48
C LEU A 65 -4.70 -12.34 -2.99
N SER A 66 -5.17 -13.46 -2.41
CA SER A 66 -4.94 -13.78 -1.00
C SER A 66 -3.46 -13.84 -0.57
N PRO A 67 -2.48 -14.24 -1.42
CA PRO A 67 -1.06 -14.16 -1.04
C PRO A 67 -0.56 -12.73 -0.81
N LEU A 68 -1.14 -11.75 -1.53
CA LEU A 68 -0.82 -10.33 -1.36
C LEU A 68 -1.28 -9.86 0.02
N ASP A 69 -2.51 -10.23 0.41
CA ASP A 69 -3.07 -9.90 1.72
C ASP A 69 -2.30 -10.58 2.86
N ALA A 70 -1.84 -11.81 2.65
CA ALA A 70 -1.00 -12.53 3.60
C ALA A 70 0.33 -11.80 3.84
N THR A 71 0.98 -11.31 2.79
CA THR A 71 2.24 -10.54 2.87
C THR A 71 2.06 -9.27 3.70
N ALA A 72 1.02 -8.49 3.42
CA ALA A 72 0.71 -7.30 4.21
C ALA A 72 0.36 -7.62 5.67
N GLY A 73 -0.30 -8.75 5.91
CA GLY A 73 -0.58 -9.26 7.25
C GLY A 73 0.69 -9.61 8.04
N GLN A 74 1.73 -10.13 7.39
CA GLN A 74 3.03 -10.39 8.03
C GLN A 74 3.69 -9.10 8.51
N ILE A 75 3.69 -8.07 7.64
CA ILE A 75 4.21 -6.73 7.97
C ILE A 75 3.45 -6.15 9.17
N ALA A 76 2.13 -6.16 9.12
CA ALA A 76 1.30 -5.62 10.20
C ALA A 76 1.55 -6.34 11.54
N LYS A 77 1.70 -7.67 11.53
CA LYS A 77 2.06 -8.45 12.74
C LYS A 77 3.43 -8.10 13.28
N PHE A 78 4.41 -7.95 12.39
CA PHE A 78 5.76 -7.55 12.77
C PHE A 78 5.77 -6.16 13.39
N GLN A 79 5.07 -5.19 12.78
CA GLN A 79 4.93 -3.84 13.32
C GLN A 79 4.21 -3.83 14.68
N ALA A 80 3.17 -4.65 14.84
CA ALA A 80 2.47 -4.77 16.12
C ALA A 80 3.37 -5.37 17.22
N ALA A 81 4.17 -6.39 16.90
CA ALA A 81 5.15 -6.96 17.84
C ALA A 81 6.25 -5.93 18.19
N ALA A 82 6.64 -5.09 17.23
CA ALA A 82 7.59 -4.00 17.43
C ALA A 82 7.07 -2.87 18.33
N ASN A 83 5.82 -2.90 18.81
CA ASN A 83 5.37 -1.97 19.85
C ASN A 83 6.00 -2.27 21.23
N ASP A 84 6.47 -3.50 21.46
CA ASP A 84 7.22 -3.87 22.67
C ASP A 84 8.64 -3.26 22.62
N GLU A 85 9.00 -2.42 23.59
CA GLU A 85 10.32 -1.75 23.70
C GLU A 85 11.50 -2.75 23.65
N SER A 86 11.30 -3.98 24.14
CA SER A 86 12.30 -5.04 24.12
C SER A 86 12.40 -5.78 22.78
N PHE A 87 11.45 -5.57 21.87
CA PHE A 87 11.46 -6.21 20.56
C PHE A 87 12.68 -5.77 19.76
N ASN A 88 13.49 -6.76 19.38
CA ASN A 88 14.61 -6.60 18.47
C ASN A 88 14.45 -7.63 17.36
N GLY A 89 14.25 -7.18 16.13
CA GLY A 89 13.96 -8.09 15.03
C GLY A 89 13.99 -7.42 13.68
N SER A 90 14.14 -8.27 12.66
CA SER A 90 13.91 -7.93 11.26
C SER A 90 13.04 -9.00 10.64
N ILE A 91 12.31 -8.64 9.59
CA ILE A 91 11.63 -9.60 8.71
C ILE A 91 12.08 -9.37 7.28
N ASN A 92 12.10 -10.44 6.50
CA ASN A 92 12.32 -10.37 5.06
C ASN A 92 11.02 -10.79 4.37
N ILE A 93 10.58 -10.01 3.38
CA ILE A 93 9.39 -10.27 2.57
C ILE A 93 9.70 -10.17 1.08
N GLU A 94 8.85 -10.76 0.24
CA GLU A 94 8.89 -10.57 -1.20
C GLU A 94 8.37 -9.18 -1.57
N GLY A 95 9.25 -8.32 -2.09
CA GLY A 95 8.94 -6.95 -2.48
C GLY A 95 7.87 -6.88 -3.57
N GLU A 96 7.86 -7.82 -4.51
CA GLU A 96 6.85 -7.90 -5.57
C GLU A 96 5.44 -8.16 -5.02
N LEU A 97 5.31 -9.04 -4.02
CA LEU A 97 4.01 -9.30 -3.40
C LEU A 97 3.53 -8.08 -2.62
N PHE A 98 4.44 -7.38 -1.94
CA PHE A 98 4.07 -6.17 -1.21
C PHE A 98 3.72 -5.01 -2.14
N GLU A 99 4.46 -4.82 -3.23
CA GLU A 99 4.15 -3.84 -4.26
C GLU A 99 2.77 -4.09 -4.89
N ARG A 100 2.51 -5.34 -5.29
CA ARG A 100 1.22 -5.72 -5.89
C ARG A 100 0.08 -5.58 -4.88
N TRP A 101 0.32 -5.88 -3.61
CA TRP A 101 -0.63 -5.61 -2.53
C TRP A 101 -0.96 -4.10 -2.43
N LEU A 102 0.06 -3.25 -2.52
CA LEU A 102 -0.11 -1.81 -2.42
C LEU A 102 -0.93 -1.28 -3.62
N LEU A 103 -0.59 -1.71 -4.83
CA LEU A 103 -1.34 -1.39 -6.05
C LEU A 103 -2.79 -1.90 -6.02
N LYS A 104 -3.01 -3.13 -5.52
CA LYS A 104 -4.34 -3.69 -5.25
C LYS A 104 -5.13 -2.76 -4.34
N THR A 105 -4.52 -2.31 -3.24
CA THR A 105 -5.19 -1.48 -2.22
C THR A 105 -5.68 -0.16 -2.84
N VAL A 106 -4.83 0.56 -3.58
CA VAL A 106 -5.26 1.80 -4.25
C VAL A 106 -6.34 1.54 -5.30
N THR A 107 -6.21 0.46 -6.08
CA THR A 107 -7.22 0.04 -7.06
C THR A 107 -8.55 -0.25 -6.39
N ASN A 108 -8.56 -0.94 -5.25
CA ASN A 108 -9.77 -1.26 -4.50
C ASN A 108 -10.50 0.02 -4.04
N VAL A 109 -9.77 0.95 -3.42
CA VAL A 109 -10.31 2.24 -2.95
C VAL A 109 -10.91 3.02 -4.12
N ALA A 110 -10.22 3.07 -5.25
CA ALA A 110 -10.63 3.82 -6.44
C ALA A 110 -11.82 3.17 -7.17
N ALA A 111 -11.84 1.85 -7.31
CA ALA A 111 -12.96 1.09 -7.88
C ALA A 111 -14.23 1.15 -7.02
N ALA A 112 -14.05 1.26 -5.69
CA ALA A 112 -15.16 1.51 -4.77
C ALA A 112 -15.72 2.94 -4.86
N GLY A 113 -15.02 3.85 -5.53
CA GLY A 113 -15.41 5.25 -5.69
C GLY A 113 -15.07 6.11 -4.48
N TRP A 114 -14.03 5.76 -3.72
CA TRP A 114 -13.67 6.47 -2.48
C TRP A 114 -12.61 7.55 -2.72
N THR A 115 -11.99 7.56 -3.90
CA THR A 115 -10.98 8.55 -4.31
C THR A 115 -11.56 9.82 -4.94
N GLY A 116 -12.82 9.81 -5.39
CA GLY A 116 -13.40 10.94 -6.12
C GLY A 116 -14.85 10.72 -6.56
N PRO A 117 -15.42 11.65 -7.34
CA PRO A 117 -16.82 11.59 -7.79
C PRO A 117 -17.09 10.49 -8.82
N LYS A 118 -16.06 10.00 -9.52
CA LYS A 118 -16.16 8.93 -10.50
C LYS A 118 -15.39 7.71 -10.00
N LYS A 119 -16.00 6.54 -10.12
CA LYS A 119 -15.31 5.26 -9.92
C LYS A 119 -14.23 5.12 -10.99
N TRP A 120 -13.04 4.75 -10.56
CA TRP A 120 -11.95 4.45 -11.47
C TRP A 120 -11.97 2.97 -11.85
N ARG A 121 -11.52 2.66 -13.07
CA ARG A 121 -11.26 1.29 -13.51
C ARG A 121 -9.81 1.19 -13.97
N PRO A 122 -9.04 0.21 -13.48
CA PRO A 122 -7.67 0.00 -13.93
C PRO A 122 -7.65 -0.42 -15.39
N SER A 123 -6.56 -0.10 -16.09
CA SER A 123 -6.28 -0.65 -17.42
C SER A 123 -5.98 -2.16 -17.31
N ALA A 124 -6.13 -2.89 -18.41
CA ALA A 124 -5.81 -4.31 -18.43
C ALA A 124 -4.35 -4.60 -18.03
N GLU A 125 -3.42 -3.72 -18.38
CA GLU A 125 -2.00 -3.80 -18.02
C GLU A 125 -1.80 -3.73 -16.50
N ILE A 126 -2.42 -2.75 -15.82
CA ILE A 126 -2.36 -2.63 -14.35
C ILE A 126 -2.99 -3.86 -13.68
N VAL A 127 -4.11 -4.36 -14.22
CA VAL A 127 -4.72 -5.60 -13.73
C VAL A 127 -3.74 -6.78 -13.86
N GLN A 128 -3.14 -6.98 -15.03
CA GLN A 128 -2.17 -8.06 -15.24
C GLN A 128 -0.96 -7.95 -14.31
N ALA A 129 -0.46 -6.75 -14.06
CA ALA A 129 0.65 -6.51 -13.13
C ALA A 129 0.26 -6.84 -11.67
N ILE A 130 -0.93 -6.43 -11.21
CA ILE A 130 -1.43 -6.75 -9.87
C ILE A 130 -1.62 -8.27 -9.70
N TYR A 131 -2.00 -9.00 -10.75
CA TYR A 131 -2.13 -10.46 -10.73
C TYR A 131 -0.81 -11.19 -11.03
N GLY A 132 0.27 -10.47 -11.34
CA GLY A 132 1.61 -11.04 -11.53
C GLY A 132 1.79 -11.75 -12.87
N TYR A 133 0.89 -11.51 -13.83
CA TYR A 133 1.04 -12.00 -15.20
C TYR A 133 2.09 -11.18 -15.98
N THR A 134 2.28 -9.92 -15.59
CA THR A 134 3.31 -9.03 -16.11
C THR A 134 4.08 -8.40 -14.96
N LYS A 135 5.28 -7.89 -15.24
CA LYS A 135 6.03 -7.07 -14.28
C LYS A 135 5.33 -5.72 -14.12
N VAL A 136 5.39 -5.16 -12.91
CA VAL A 136 5.04 -3.75 -12.71
C VAL A 136 6.04 -2.91 -13.51
N PRO A 137 5.56 -1.97 -14.36
CA PRO A 137 6.44 -1.09 -15.12
C PRO A 137 7.38 -0.28 -14.22
N GLU A 138 8.57 0.03 -14.74
CA GLU A 138 9.54 0.87 -14.03
C GLU A 138 8.90 2.21 -13.62
N ARG A 139 9.24 2.70 -12.42
CA ARG A 139 8.69 3.92 -11.81
C ARG A 139 7.20 3.89 -11.48
N LEU A 140 6.54 2.75 -11.63
CA LEU A 140 5.24 2.48 -11.03
C LEU A 140 5.43 1.60 -9.79
N GLY A 141 4.37 1.45 -9.00
CA GLY A 141 4.37 0.54 -7.86
C GLY A 141 4.89 1.17 -6.59
N LEU A 142 5.77 0.45 -5.89
CA LEU A 142 6.13 0.71 -4.49
C LEU A 142 7.32 1.67 -4.38
N TYR A 143 7.11 2.71 -3.59
CA TYR A 143 8.16 3.58 -3.07
C TYR A 143 8.10 3.61 -1.54
N SER A 144 9.26 3.51 -0.88
CA SER A 144 9.35 3.96 0.52
C SER A 144 9.44 5.48 0.55
N VAL A 145 8.87 6.06 1.61
CA VAL A 145 8.88 7.50 1.84
C VAL A 145 9.68 7.76 3.10
N ASP A 146 10.66 8.65 3.04
CA ASP A 146 11.43 9.03 4.22
C ASP A 146 10.53 9.79 5.21
N GLY A 147 10.61 9.41 6.49
CA GLY A 147 9.85 10.03 7.58
C GLY A 147 8.77 9.14 8.19
N VAL A 148 7.84 9.76 8.93
CA VAL A 148 6.74 9.07 9.65
C VAL A 148 5.46 9.86 9.46
N ASP A 149 4.33 9.16 9.30
CA ASP A 149 3.01 9.81 9.29
C ASP A 149 2.77 10.55 10.63
N PRO A 150 2.56 11.88 10.63
CA PRO A 150 2.31 12.62 11.87
C PRO A 150 0.98 12.23 12.52
N ASN A 151 0.05 11.65 11.77
CA ASN A 151 -1.20 11.09 12.28
C ASN A 151 -1.03 9.64 12.75
N HIS A 152 0.20 9.10 12.76
CA HIS A 152 0.45 7.75 13.27
C HIS A 152 -0.09 7.60 14.69
N ARG A 153 -0.94 6.58 14.86
CA ARG A 153 -1.43 6.16 16.17
C ARG A 153 -0.72 4.87 16.59
N PRO A 154 -0.22 4.77 17.83
CA PRO A 154 0.35 3.52 18.37
C PRO A 154 -0.62 2.34 18.32
N SER A 155 -1.92 2.64 18.30
CA SER A 155 -3.01 1.67 18.13
C SER A 155 -2.97 0.91 16.80
N GLY A 156 -2.20 1.40 15.84
CA GLY A 156 -2.27 0.95 14.47
C GLY A 156 -3.39 1.62 13.68
N GLY A 157 -3.38 1.40 12.36
CA GLY A 157 -4.31 2.03 11.43
C GLY A 157 -3.75 2.09 10.02
N THR A 158 -4.60 2.55 9.09
CA THR A 158 -4.21 2.79 7.71
C THR A 158 -4.70 4.17 7.30
N THR A 159 -3.79 5.07 6.94
CA THR A 159 -4.19 6.33 6.28
C THR A 159 -4.07 6.17 4.78
N PHE A 160 -4.95 6.85 4.05
CA PHE A 160 -4.98 6.79 2.60
C PHE A 160 -5.21 8.19 2.04
N THR A 161 -4.24 8.69 1.27
CA THR A 161 -4.31 10.00 0.65
C THR A 161 -4.22 9.84 -0.87
N PRO A 162 -5.34 9.95 -1.62
CA PRO A 162 -5.32 9.82 -3.07
C PRO A 162 -4.59 11.01 -3.70
N LEU A 163 -3.73 10.72 -4.67
CA LEU A 163 -2.96 11.71 -5.40
C LEU A 163 -3.48 11.80 -6.83
N HIS A 164 -3.90 13.00 -7.23
CA HIS A 164 -4.40 13.26 -8.57
C HIS A 164 -3.46 14.21 -9.32
N MET A 165 -3.25 13.96 -10.61
CA MET A 165 -2.52 14.85 -11.51
C MET A 165 -3.45 15.42 -12.56
N SER A 166 -3.21 16.68 -12.94
CA SER A 166 -3.91 17.31 -14.06
C SER A 166 -3.34 16.80 -15.37
N THR A 167 -4.21 16.43 -16.30
CA THR A 167 -3.88 16.03 -17.67
C THR A 167 -4.74 16.83 -18.65
N PRO A 168 -4.40 16.89 -19.96
CA PRO A 168 -5.26 17.53 -20.96
C PRO A 168 -6.68 16.96 -20.99
N GLN A 169 -6.88 15.71 -20.55
CA GLN A 169 -8.16 15.01 -20.48
C GLN A 169 -8.87 15.18 -19.12
N GLY A 170 -8.29 15.95 -18.19
CA GLY A 170 -8.81 16.22 -16.85
C GLY A 170 -7.96 15.62 -15.74
N MET A 171 -8.55 15.50 -14.53
CA MET A 171 -7.86 14.94 -13.38
C MET A 171 -7.76 13.42 -13.46
N MET A 172 -6.55 12.89 -13.35
CA MET A 172 -6.25 11.46 -13.33
C MET A 172 -5.78 11.05 -11.92
N LEU A 173 -6.21 9.89 -11.44
CA LEU A 173 -5.61 9.28 -10.25
C LEU A 173 -4.19 8.82 -10.60
N ALA A 174 -3.19 9.50 -10.06
CA ALA A 174 -1.79 9.21 -10.33
C ALA A 174 -1.20 8.22 -9.32
N GLY A 175 -1.80 8.09 -8.14
CA GLY A 175 -1.33 7.21 -7.08
C GLY A 175 -2.01 7.49 -5.74
N ALA A 176 -1.40 7.01 -4.66
CA ALA A 176 -1.80 7.38 -3.31
C ALA A 176 -0.62 7.22 -2.33
N TYR A 177 -0.59 8.06 -1.31
CA TYR A 177 0.11 7.68 -0.08
C TYR A 177 -0.77 6.73 0.71
N VAL A 178 -0.18 5.63 1.15
CA VAL A 178 -0.82 4.64 2.01
C VAL A 178 0.11 4.44 3.19
N THR A 179 -0.40 4.60 4.41
CA THR A 179 0.39 4.29 5.59
C THR A 179 -0.12 3.03 6.25
N ILE A 180 0.79 2.16 6.72
CA ILE A 180 0.44 0.95 7.45
C ILE A 180 1.13 1.04 8.79
N HIS A 181 0.34 1.18 9.86
CA HIS A 181 0.88 1.38 11.21
C HIS A 181 1.94 2.50 11.25
N GLY A 182 1.68 3.61 10.53
CA GLY A 182 2.58 4.78 10.46
C GLY A 182 3.75 4.68 9.49
N MET A 183 3.99 3.53 8.87
CA MET A 183 4.99 3.39 7.80
C MET A 183 4.43 4.00 6.50
N PRO A 184 4.96 5.15 6.03
CA PRO A 184 4.44 5.82 4.85
C PRO A 184 5.00 5.17 3.58
N LEU A 185 4.10 4.85 2.65
CA LEU A 185 4.42 4.27 1.35
C LEU A 185 3.74 5.09 0.27
N LEU A 186 4.40 5.21 -0.88
CA LEU A 186 3.79 5.76 -2.08
C LEU A 186 3.51 4.62 -3.07
N ALA A 187 2.26 4.56 -3.52
CA ALA A 187 1.79 3.71 -4.60
C ALA A 187 1.68 4.55 -5.87
N ALA A 188 2.56 4.34 -6.85
CA ALA A 188 2.57 5.11 -8.09
C ALA A 188 1.86 4.38 -9.24
N PHE A 189 0.90 5.06 -9.88
CA PHE A 189 0.28 4.68 -11.16
C PHE A 189 0.70 5.60 -12.32
N HIS A 190 1.56 6.59 -12.04
CA HIS A 190 2.12 7.48 -13.04
C HIS A 190 3.63 7.62 -12.85
N THR A 191 4.39 7.45 -13.93
CA THR A 191 5.87 7.35 -13.92
C THR A 191 6.58 8.63 -13.50
N GLN A 192 5.89 9.77 -13.54
CA GLN A 192 6.42 11.07 -13.10
C GLN A 192 5.92 11.49 -11.71
N LEU A 193 5.12 10.66 -11.03
CA LEU A 193 4.46 11.07 -9.79
C LEU A 193 5.48 11.39 -8.70
N ALA A 194 6.39 10.48 -8.39
CA ALA A 194 7.39 10.67 -7.32
C ALA A 194 8.22 11.95 -7.55
N GLN A 195 8.77 12.11 -8.75
CA GLN A 195 9.56 13.29 -9.12
C GLN A 195 8.75 14.59 -8.99
N SER A 196 7.47 14.57 -9.39
CA SER A 196 6.59 15.73 -9.29
C SER A 196 6.29 16.09 -7.83
N LEU A 197 6.11 15.10 -6.95
CA LEU A 197 5.89 15.32 -5.52
C LEU A 197 7.13 15.93 -4.85
N GLU A 198 8.32 15.42 -5.17
CA GLU A 198 9.61 15.94 -4.67
C GLU A 198 9.88 17.36 -5.17
N ALA A 199 9.45 17.67 -6.40
CA ALA A 199 9.50 19.02 -6.96
C ALA A 199 8.45 19.98 -6.38
N GLY A 200 7.61 19.54 -5.43
CA GLY A 200 6.63 20.39 -4.75
C GLY A 200 5.31 20.57 -5.49
N ALA A 201 4.93 19.65 -6.38
CA ALA A 201 3.62 19.68 -7.03
C ALA A 201 2.44 19.65 -6.04
N LEU A 202 2.67 19.15 -4.82
CA LEU A 202 1.74 19.25 -3.69
C LEU A 202 2.45 19.84 -2.46
N PRO A 203 2.47 21.18 -2.32
CA PRO A 203 3.21 21.84 -1.24
C PRO A 203 2.80 21.37 0.17
N GLY A 204 1.52 21.04 0.37
CA GLY A 204 1.03 20.53 1.65
C GLY A 204 1.56 19.14 2.04
N MET A 205 2.18 18.41 1.11
CA MET A 205 2.79 17.11 1.39
C MET A 205 4.31 17.19 1.57
N LEU A 206 4.96 18.27 1.13
CA LEU A 206 6.43 18.38 1.09
C LEU A 206 7.12 18.10 2.43
N THR A 207 6.49 18.51 3.52
CA THR A 207 7.03 18.34 4.88
C THR A 207 6.14 17.46 5.75
N HIS A 208 5.17 16.77 5.15
CA HIS A 208 4.16 16.03 5.90
C HIS A 208 4.78 14.85 6.65
N PHE A 209 5.65 14.08 5.99
CA PHE A 209 6.29 12.91 6.59
C PHE A 209 7.66 13.22 7.22
N SER A 210 8.37 14.22 6.70
CA SER A 210 9.71 14.60 7.15
C SER A 210 9.91 16.10 7.08
N SER A 211 10.59 16.68 8.07
CA SER A 211 10.96 18.10 8.05
C SER A 211 12.05 18.44 7.03
N GLU A 212 12.78 17.43 6.54
CA GLU A 212 13.87 17.60 5.55
C GLU A 212 13.36 17.62 4.09
N GLY A 213 12.06 17.40 3.89
CA GLY A 213 11.43 17.30 2.57
C GLY A 213 11.01 15.86 2.24
N LEU A 214 10.32 15.71 1.11
CA LEU A 214 9.94 14.39 0.59
C LEU A 214 11.09 13.76 -0.19
N ARG A 215 11.34 12.49 0.08
CA ARG A 215 12.21 11.63 -0.71
C ARG A 215 11.56 10.27 -0.88
N HIS A 216 11.54 9.80 -2.12
CA HIS A 216 10.98 8.52 -2.49
C HIS A 216 12.06 7.59 -3.03
N LEU A 217 12.15 6.40 -2.46
CA LEU A 217 13.03 5.36 -2.97
C LEU A 217 12.19 4.29 -3.66
N HIS A 218 12.34 4.17 -4.98
CA HIS A 218 11.71 3.11 -5.77
C HIS A 218 12.36 1.76 -5.46
N HIS A 219 11.54 0.73 -5.24
CA HIS A 219 12.00 -0.64 -4.95
C HIS A 219 13.07 -0.69 -3.84
N PRO A 220 12.73 -0.22 -2.62
CA PRO A 220 13.69 -0.18 -1.52
C PRO A 220 14.18 -1.59 -1.17
N GLY A 221 15.48 -1.76 -0.91
CA GLY A 221 16.03 -3.03 -0.41
C GLY A 221 15.65 -3.31 1.06
N ALA A 222 15.40 -2.25 1.81
CA ALA A 222 14.89 -2.31 3.17
C ALA A 222 14.06 -1.07 3.49
N ILE A 223 13.07 -1.23 4.38
CA ILE A 223 12.37 -0.13 5.03
C ILE A 223 12.76 -0.15 6.51
N VAL A 224 13.31 0.96 6.98
CA VAL A 224 13.69 1.16 8.37
C VAL A 224 12.61 1.95 9.08
N MET A 225 12.07 1.40 10.16
CA MET A 225 11.06 2.06 10.97
C MET A 225 11.66 2.53 12.28
N SER A 226 11.82 3.85 12.39
CA SER A 226 12.18 4.50 13.65
C SER A 226 11.07 4.33 14.67
N ARG A 227 11.46 4.14 15.94
CA ARG A 227 10.53 3.98 17.06
C ARG A 227 10.76 5.09 18.07
N LYS A 228 9.70 5.49 18.77
CA LYS A 228 9.80 6.47 19.85
C LYS A 228 10.71 5.97 20.98
N ARG A 229 10.73 4.65 21.20
CA ARG A 229 11.55 3.93 22.19
C ARG A 229 11.95 2.57 21.63
N GLY A 230 13.11 2.08 22.05
CA GLY A 230 13.72 0.85 21.51
C GLY A 230 14.52 1.08 20.23
N ASN A 231 15.15 0.01 19.74
CA ASN A 231 15.92 0.06 18.48
C ASN A 231 14.99 0.11 17.26
N PRO A 232 15.39 0.78 16.16
CA PRO A 232 14.67 0.70 14.89
C PRO A 232 14.48 -0.74 14.44
N VAL A 233 13.37 -1.02 13.78
CA VAL A 233 13.09 -2.33 13.19
C VAL A 233 13.21 -2.25 11.68
N ILE A 234 13.57 -3.38 11.05
CA ILE A 234 13.91 -3.43 9.63
C ILE A 234 13.02 -4.44 8.91
N ILE A 235 12.42 -4.02 7.81
CA ILE A 235 11.74 -4.89 6.85
C ILE A 235 12.62 -4.96 5.61
N GLY A 236 13.31 -6.08 5.40
CA GLY A 236 14.03 -6.37 4.17
C GLY A 236 13.07 -6.76 3.06
N LEU A 237 13.26 -6.22 1.85
CA LEU A 237 12.46 -6.55 0.69
C LEU A 237 13.34 -7.20 -0.36
N SER A 238 12.97 -8.41 -0.78
CA SER A 238 13.62 -9.03 -1.92
C SER A 238 12.98 -8.60 -3.22
N TRP A 239 13.80 -8.37 -4.23
CA TRP A 239 13.37 -8.09 -5.59
C TRP A 239 14.01 -9.11 -6.53
N ASN A 240 13.18 -9.79 -7.32
CA ASN A 240 13.51 -10.91 -8.19
C ASN A 240 14.22 -12.04 -7.40
N GLY A 241 13.77 -12.28 -6.17
CA GLY A 241 14.33 -13.30 -5.27
C GLY A 241 15.70 -12.92 -4.66
N LEU A 242 16.09 -11.64 -4.71
CA LEU A 242 17.35 -11.16 -4.14
C LEU A 242 17.12 -10.06 -3.11
N LEU A 243 17.70 -10.20 -1.93
CA LEU A 243 17.91 -9.09 -0.98
C LEU A 243 19.10 -8.25 -1.48
N ARG A 244 19.00 -6.93 -1.32
CA ARG A 244 20.06 -5.99 -1.68
C ARG A 244 20.48 -5.18 -0.46
N TYR A 245 21.78 -5.08 -0.23
CA TYR A 245 22.35 -4.35 0.91
C TYR A 245 22.93 -3.00 0.48
N ALA A 246 23.17 -2.12 1.46
CA ALA A 246 23.66 -0.76 1.22
C ALA A 246 25.07 -0.72 0.58
N ASP A 247 25.88 -1.75 0.79
CA ASP A 247 27.21 -1.92 0.17
C ASP A 247 27.14 -2.46 -1.27
N GLY A 248 25.93 -2.66 -1.82
CA GLY A 248 25.71 -3.18 -3.16
C GLY A 248 25.73 -4.71 -3.27
N THR A 249 26.03 -5.42 -2.18
CA THR A 249 25.98 -6.89 -2.16
C THR A 249 24.54 -7.41 -2.22
N THR A 250 24.38 -8.67 -2.62
CA THR A 250 23.09 -9.34 -2.68
C THR A 250 23.11 -10.69 -1.99
N ALA A 251 21.95 -11.11 -1.48
CA ALA A 251 21.74 -12.45 -0.95
C ALA A 251 20.47 -13.05 -1.55
N VAL A 252 20.45 -14.38 -1.71
CA VAL A 252 19.25 -15.09 -2.16
C VAL A 252 18.19 -14.99 -1.07
N PHE A 253 16.97 -14.61 -1.46
CA PHE A 253 15.84 -14.58 -0.55
C PHE A 253 15.50 -16.00 -0.11
N PRO A 254 15.46 -16.30 1.20
CA PRO A 254 15.14 -17.62 1.68
C PRO A 254 13.69 -17.95 1.29
N ARG A 255 13.53 -18.93 0.39
CA ARG A 255 12.21 -19.50 0.10
C ARG A 255 11.91 -20.54 1.18
N PRO A 256 10.73 -20.48 1.82
CA PRO A 256 10.30 -21.50 2.77
C PRO A 256 10.18 -22.88 2.10
#